data_AF-A0AAD6QY14-F1
#
_entry.id   AF-A0AAD6QY14-F1
#
_cell.length_a   1.000
_cell.length_b   1.000
_cell.length_c   1.000
_cell.angle_alpha   90.00
_cell.angle_beta   90.00
_cell.angle_gamma   90.00
#
_symmetry.space_group_name_H-M   'P 1'
#
loop_
_entity.id
_entity.type
_entity.pdbx_description
1 polymer ?
#
loop_
_entity_poly.entity_id
_entity_poly.type
_entity_poly.pdbx_seq_one_letter_code
_entity_poly.pdbx_strand_id
1 'polypeptide(L)'
;MEDLIFIHSHLFILKFKTRLFFLLYIFTLSTYHCCWGALVANYPWDGTEDKRRNYYACPDDDTFRFMASVYSHSHHNMSLSKEFPGGITNGAYPIYGGMQDWNYIHAGCFELTLEISENKWPNANELPTLWEYNKMSLLNLAASLVKTGIHGRIFSSDSGMPLPGSVTIKGINYTVKASRGFADYHRLLAPGERYEVMASMHGYKPKTTRISLEEAAMTLDFILDPEVTSKGSLRSINDCRCENKCGLEIFWRVHSEVYFILIVVSVFLCFLLKRKLKVNILNRRQLPKRSVQE
;
A
#
# COMPACT_ATOMS: atom_id res chain seq x y z
N MET A 1 -36.76 13.57 -11.12
CA MET A 1 -35.88 14.26 -10.16
C MET A 1 -34.71 13.34 -9.96
N GLU A 2 -33.52 13.81 -10.33
CA GLU A 2 -32.33 13.01 -10.62
C GLU A 2 -31.78 12.34 -9.36
N ASP A 3 -31.88 11.02 -9.29
CA ASP A 3 -31.13 10.25 -8.30
C ASP A 3 -29.73 9.99 -8.86
N LEU A 4 -28.84 10.95 -8.64
CA LEU A 4 -27.39 10.80 -8.83
C LEU A 4 -26.89 9.80 -7.78
N ILE A 5 -26.83 8.52 -8.13
CA ILE A 5 -26.20 7.49 -7.30
C ILE A 5 -24.67 7.63 -7.48
N PHE A 6 -24.05 8.41 -6.61
CA PHE A 6 -22.60 8.36 -6.40
C PHE A 6 -22.25 7.00 -5.80
N ILE A 7 -21.69 6.09 -6.60
CA ILE A 7 -21.06 4.88 -6.09
C ILE A 7 -19.78 5.33 -5.38
N HIS A 8 -19.85 5.37 -4.05
CA HIS A 8 -18.75 5.78 -3.20
C HIS A 8 -17.58 4.80 -3.38
N SER A 9 -16.51 5.24 -4.05
CA SER A 9 -15.25 4.52 -4.18
C SER A 9 -14.76 4.09 -2.79
N HIS A 10 -14.74 2.78 -2.54
CA HIS A 10 -14.26 2.22 -1.28
C HIS A 10 -12.73 2.11 -1.31
N LEU A 11 -12.10 3.02 -0.58
CA LEU A 11 -10.67 3.06 -0.33
C LEU A 11 -10.30 1.94 0.68
N PHE A 12 -9.69 0.86 0.20
CA PHE A 12 -9.05 -0.13 1.06
C PHE A 12 -7.58 0.26 1.29
N ILE A 13 -7.32 1.02 2.36
CA ILE A 13 -5.95 1.25 2.85
C ILE A 13 -5.57 0.08 3.75
N LEU A 14 -4.69 -0.80 3.28
CA LEU A 14 -4.04 -1.80 4.11
C LEU A 14 -2.79 -1.17 4.74
N LYS A 15 -2.96 -0.63 5.97
CA LYS A 15 -1.87 -0.08 6.77
C LYS A 15 -1.25 -1.18 7.63
N PHE A 16 -0.19 -1.81 7.16
CA PHE A 16 0.65 -2.65 8.02
C PHE A 16 1.70 -1.80 8.75
N LYS A 17 2.02 -2.21 9.99
CA LYS A 17 2.88 -1.54 10.98
C LYS A 17 4.08 -0.82 10.31
N THR A 18 4.23 0.46 10.68
CA THR A 18 5.35 1.36 10.33
C THR A 18 5.71 1.46 8.83
N ARG A 19 4.86 2.20 8.10
CA ARG A 19 5.10 2.80 6.78
C ARG A 19 5.29 1.79 5.63
N LEU A 20 4.23 1.06 5.37
CA LEU A 20 3.85 0.70 4.00
C LEU A 20 2.46 1.30 3.75
N PHE A 21 2.41 2.35 2.93
CA PHE A 21 1.15 2.77 2.33
C PHE A 21 0.96 1.89 1.11
N PHE A 22 0.35 0.73 1.27
CA PHE A 22 -0.29 0.06 0.14
C PHE A 22 -1.66 0.71 -0.03
N LEU A 23 -1.74 1.56 -1.06
CA LEU A 23 -3.01 1.99 -1.61
C LEU A 23 -3.39 0.97 -2.66
N LEU A 24 -4.28 0.04 -2.30
CA LEU A 24 -5.09 -0.63 -3.30
C LEU A 24 -6.24 0.33 -3.63
N TYR A 25 -5.97 1.31 -4.49
CA TYR A 25 -7.06 2.07 -5.08
C TYR A 25 -7.74 1.20 -6.14
N ILE A 26 -8.83 0.55 -5.75
CA ILE A 26 -9.80 0.06 -6.74
C ILE A 26 -10.53 1.30 -7.24
N PHE A 27 -9.99 1.97 -8.27
CA PHE A 27 -10.82 2.87 -9.05
C PHE A 27 -11.77 2.02 -9.88
N THR A 28 -12.96 1.79 -9.35
CA THR A 28 -14.14 1.62 -10.21
C THR A 28 -14.32 2.98 -10.89
N LEU A 29 -13.85 3.08 -12.14
CA LEU A 29 -13.92 4.21 -13.09
C LEU A 29 -12.54 4.78 -13.44
N SER A 30 -11.88 4.18 -14.44
CA SER A 30 -11.14 5.02 -15.38
C SER A 30 -12.18 5.78 -16.22
N THR A 31 -12.35 7.06 -15.90
CA THR A 31 -13.20 7.96 -16.68
C THR A 31 -12.50 8.42 -17.96
N TYR A 32 -11.55 7.68 -18.53
CA TYR A 32 -10.92 8.08 -19.80
C TYR A 32 -10.49 6.87 -20.65
N HIS A 33 -11.42 5.95 -20.91
CA HIS A 33 -11.38 5.18 -22.17
C HIS A 33 -12.73 5.31 -22.84
N CYS A 34 -12.81 6.18 -23.85
CA CYS A 34 -14.04 6.43 -24.59
C CYS A 34 -14.40 5.15 -25.35
N CYS A 35 -15.59 4.63 -25.08
CA CYS A 35 -16.27 3.54 -25.78
C CYS A 35 -15.88 2.12 -25.29
N TRP A 36 -16.77 1.54 -24.48
CA TRP A 36 -16.76 0.16 -23.93
C TRP A 36 -15.80 0.00 -22.74
N GLY A 37 -16.31 -0.47 -21.59
CA GLY A 37 -15.46 -0.86 -20.48
C GLY A 37 -14.63 -2.09 -20.85
N ALA A 38 -13.70 -2.49 -19.99
CA ALA A 38 -12.87 -3.68 -20.18
C ALA A 38 -12.95 -4.60 -18.95
N LEU A 39 -12.47 -5.83 -19.12
CA LEU A 39 -12.27 -6.77 -18.02
C LEU A 39 -10.80 -7.21 -17.98
N VAL A 40 -9.97 -6.46 -17.27
CA VAL A 40 -8.51 -6.64 -17.25
C VAL A 40 -7.85 -5.98 -16.03
N ALA A 41 -6.78 -6.60 -15.53
CA ALA A 41 -5.87 -5.98 -14.57
C ALA A 41 -4.71 -5.27 -15.29
N ASN A 42 -4.70 -3.94 -15.22
CA ASN A 42 -3.72 -3.07 -15.85
C ASN A 42 -2.57 -2.72 -14.90
N TYR A 43 -1.33 -2.83 -15.39
CA TYR A 43 -0.11 -2.56 -14.61
C TYR A 43 0.86 -1.60 -15.31
N PRO A 44 1.74 -0.90 -14.58
CA PRO A 44 2.61 0.12 -15.15
C PRO A 44 3.57 -0.40 -16.23
N TRP A 45 4.01 0.43 -17.17
CA TRP A 45 3.68 1.86 -17.28
C TRP A 45 2.41 2.11 -18.10
N ASP A 46 1.64 3.13 -17.71
CA ASP A 46 0.55 3.64 -18.55
C ASP A 46 1.11 4.44 -19.73
N GLY A 47 2.05 5.35 -19.47
CA GLY A 47 2.64 6.22 -20.49
C GLY A 47 4.05 5.83 -20.92
N THR A 48 4.39 6.13 -22.18
CA THR A 48 5.76 6.07 -22.71
C THR A 48 6.21 7.46 -23.16
N GLU A 49 7.50 7.80 -22.99
CA GLU A 49 8.02 9.10 -23.42
C GLU A 49 7.92 9.30 -24.94
N ASP A 50 8.04 8.22 -25.71
CA ASP A 50 7.91 8.19 -27.17
C ASP A 50 6.46 8.11 -27.66
N LYS A 51 5.48 8.12 -26.74
CA LYS A 51 4.03 8.03 -26.98
C LYS A 51 3.58 6.82 -27.80
N ARG A 52 4.41 5.79 -27.89
CA ARG A 52 4.09 4.56 -28.59
C ARG A 52 3.21 3.66 -27.72
N ARG A 53 2.34 2.90 -28.38
CA ARG A 53 1.44 1.93 -27.73
C ARG A 53 2.08 0.54 -27.54
N ASN A 54 3.40 0.51 -27.45
CA ASN A 54 4.13 -0.74 -27.33
C ASN A 54 4.38 -1.02 -25.85
N TYR A 55 4.48 -2.30 -25.51
CA TYR A 55 4.85 -2.75 -24.18
C TYR A 55 6.04 -1.95 -23.63
N TYR A 56 5.86 -1.39 -22.44
CA TYR A 56 6.91 -0.63 -21.76
C TYR A 56 7.00 -1.08 -20.31
N ALA A 57 8.05 -1.86 -20.03
CA ALA A 57 8.30 -2.45 -18.73
C ALA A 57 8.75 -1.40 -17.72
N CYS A 58 8.16 -1.44 -16.52
CA CYS A 58 8.72 -0.73 -15.38
C CYS A 58 9.86 -1.52 -14.72
N PRO A 59 10.70 -0.90 -13.89
CA PRO A 59 11.78 -1.62 -13.20
C PRO A 59 11.29 -2.84 -12.41
N ASP A 60 10.03 -2.79 -11.93
CA ASP A 60 9.38 -3.84 -11.15
C ASP A 60 8.35 -4.67 -11.96
N ASP A 61 8.51 -4.76 -13.27
CA ASP A 61 7.55 -5.39 -14.20
C ASP A 61 7.11 -6.79 -13.77
N ASP A 62 8.05 -7.68 -13.41
CA ASP A 62 7.73 -9.04 -12.96
C ASP A 62 6.86 -9.05 -11.69
N THR A 63 7.15 -8.14 -10.75
CA THR A 63 6.37 -7.99 -9.51
C THR A 63 4.96 -7.51 -9.82
N PHE A 64 4.81 -6.55 -10.73
CA PHE A 64 3.51 -6.05 -11.16
C PHE A 64 2.70 -7.09 -11.92
N ARG A 65 3.34 -7.85 -12.82
CA ARG A 65 2.72 -8.98 -13.51
C ARG A 65 2.25 -10.06 -12.54
N PHE A 66 3.05 -10.37 -11.52
CA PHE A 66 2.66 -11.28 -10.45
C PHE A 66 1.41 -10.77 -9.72
N MET A 67 1.40 -9.51 -9.28
CA MET A 67 0.24 -8.90 -8.60
C MET A 67 -1.02 -8.93 -9.48
N ALA A 68 -0.92 -8.51 -10.74
CA ALA A 68 -2.02 -8.51 -11.68
C ALA A 68 -2.53 -9.93 -11.95
N SER A 69 -1.62 -10.91 -12.05
CA SER A 69 -1.96 -12.32 -12.23
C SER A 69 -2.71 -12.88 -11.03
N VAL A 70 -2.29 -12.58 -9.79
CA VAL A 70 -3.00 -13.02 -8.57
C VAL A 70 -4.45 -12.57 -8.60
N TYR A 71 -4.70 -11.31 -8.98
CA TYR A 71 -6.05 -10.78 -9.07
C TYR A 71 -6.86 -11.44 -10.19
N SER A 72 -6.32 -11.47 -11.41
CA SER A 72 -7.00 -11.98 -12.60
C SER A 72 -7.35 -13.47 -12.50
N HIS A 73 -6.42 -14.31 -12.01
CA HIS A 73 -6.66 -15.75 -11.86
C HIS A 73 -7.65 -16.08 -10.75
N SER A 74 -7.76 -15.21 -9.75
CA SER A 74 -8.76 -15.36 -8.68
C SER A 74 -10.14 -14.83 -9.07
N HIS A 75 -10.23 -14.05 -10.17
CA HIS A 75 -11.48 -13.48 -10.64
C HIS A 75 -12.29 -14.54 -11.39
N HIS A 76 -13.62 -14.40 -11.39
CA HIS A 76 -14.51 -15.39 -11.99
C HIS A 76 -14.17 -15.76 -13.44
N ASN A 77 -13.87 -14.76 -14.28
CA ASN A 77 -13.65 -14.92 -15.72
C ASN A 77 -12.57 -14.00 -16.32
N MET A 78 -11.84 -13.21 -15.52
CA MET A 78 -10.87 -12.23 -16.07
C MET A 78 -9.70 -12.93 -16.77
N SER A 79 -9.17 -13.98 -16.16
CA SER A 79 -8.07 -14.80 -16.71
C SER A 79 -8.43 -15.53 -18.01
N LEU A 80 -9.73 -15.70 -18.30
CA LEU A 80 -10.25 -16.36 -19.50
C LEU A 80 -10.41 -15.41 -20.69
N SER A 81 -10.02 -14.13 -20.54
CA SER A 81 -10.10 -13.14 -21.61
C SER A 81 -9.31 -13.58 -22.86
N LYS A 82 -9.95 -13.45 -24.02
CA LYS A 82 -9.31 -13.69 -25.33
C LYS A 82 -8.51 -12.48 -25.82
N GLU A 83 -8.92 -11.29 -25.41
CA GLU A 83 -8.27 -10.03 -25.78
C GLU A 83 -7.01 -9.80 -24.94
N PHE A 84 -7.08 -10.09 -23.64
CA PHE A 84 -5.99 -9.93 -22.69
C PHE A 84 -5.53 -11.30 -22.20
N PRO A 85 -4.44 -11.87 -22.75
CA PRO A 85 -3.93 -13.16 -22.31
C PRO A 85 -3.66 -13.19 -20.80
N GLY A 86 -4.31 -14.12 -20.08
CA GLY A 86 -4.21 -14.22 -18.63
C GLY A 86 -4.94 -13.10 -17.87
N GLY A 87 -5.74 -12.28 -18.56
CA GLY A 87 -6.54 -11.19 -17.98
C GLY A 87 -5.72 -10.03 -17.41
N ILE A 88 -4.50 -9.85 -17.89
CA ILE A 88 -3.60 -8.76 -17.49
C ILE A 88 -3.11 -7.99 -18.72
N THR A 89 -2.83 -6.71 -18.57
CA THR A 89 -2.22 -5.90 -19.64
C THR A 89 -1.24 -4.88 -19.07
N ASN A 90 -0.18 -4.61 -19.83
CA ASN A 90 0.67 -3.47 -19.57
C ASN A 90 -0.06 -2.20 -19.99
N GLY A 91 0.16 -1.14 -19.21
CA GLY A 91 -0.56 0.11 -19.25
C GLY A 91 -0.48 0.89 -20.54
N ALA A 92 0.48 0.60 -21.44
CA ALA A 92 0.94 1.32 -22.64
C ALA A 92 -0.11 1.91 -23.62
N TYR A 93 -1.15 2.51 -23.07
CA TYR A 93 -2.14 3.37 -23.62
C TYR A 93 -1.72 4.76 -23.16
N PRO A 94 -1.48 5.72 -24.05
CA PRO A 94 -0.81 6.98 -23.74
C PRO A 94 -1.65 7.90 -22.83
N ILE A 95 -1.77 7.52 -21.55
CA ILE A 95 -2.42 8.22 -20.46
C ILE A 95 -1.30 8.82 -19.62
N TYR A 96 -1.10 10.12 -19.75
CA TYR A 96 -0.09 10.85 -19.00
C TYR A 96 -0.69 11.45 -17.75
N GLY A 97 0.03 11.35 -16.64
CA GLY A 97 -0.45 11.84 -15.34
C GLY A 97 -1.46 10.91 -14.67
N GLY A 98 -1.47 9.62 -15.05
CA GLY A 98 -2.22 8.59 -14.34
C GLY A 98 -1.76 8.46 -12.89
N MET A 99 -2.71 8.21 -12.00
CA MET A 99 -2.44 8.03 -10.56
C MET A 99 -1.53 6.80 -10.32
N GLN A 100 -1.70 5.77 -11.14
CA GLN A 100 -0.94 4.52 -11.10
C GLN A 100 0.57 4.75 -11.23
N ASP A 101 1.01 5.40 -12.32
CA ASP A 101 2.43 5.72 -12.54
C ASP A 101 2.95 6.71 -11.49
N TRP A 102 2.14 7.68 -11.07
CA TRP A 102 2.52 8.66 -10.05
C TRP A 102 2.82 8.01 -8.70
N ASN A 103 1.99 7.04 -8.29
CA ASN A 103 2.17 6.31 -7.04
C ASN A 103 3.49 5.54 -7.01
N TYR A 104 3.86 4.92 -8.13
CA TYR A 104 5.12 4.18 -8.22
C TYR A 104 6.34 5.13 -8.23
N ILE A 105 6.29 6.23 -8.98
CA ILE A 105 7.42 7.17 -9.11
C ILE A 105 7.64 8.00 -7.85
N HIS A 106 6.57 8.53 -7.26
CA HIS A 106 6.65 9.56 -6.21
C HIS A 106 6.31 9.07 -4.81
N ALA A 107 5.32 8.18 -4.67
CA ALA A 107 4.91 7.65 -3.37
C ALA A 107 5.66 6.36 -2.99
N GLY A 108 6.25 5.70 -3.97
CA GLY A 108 6.85 4.37 -3.84
C GLY A 108 5.86 3.28 -3.46
N CYS A 109 4.62 3.44 -3.91
CA CYS A 109 3.54 2.48 -3.75
C CYS A 109 3.33 1.72 -5.07
N PHE A 110 2.97 0.44 -4.96
CA PHE A 110 2.63 -0.39 -6.10
C PHE A 110 1.12 -0.32 -6.29
N GLU A 111 0.68 0.13 -7.46
CA GLU A 111 -0.73 0.30 -7.80
C GLU A 111 -1.09 -0.44 -9.10
N LEU A 112 -2.26 -1.08 -9.09
CA LEU A 112 -2.89 -1.68 -10.26
C LEU A 112 -4.15 -0.90 -10.60
N THR A 113 -4.42 -0.72 -11.89
CA THR A 113 -5.71 -0.23 -12.37
C THR A 113 -6.56 -1.45 -12.75
N LEU A 114 -7.71 -1.62 -12.10
CA LEU A 114 -8.54 -2.82 -12.27
C LEU A 114 -9.82 -2.46 -13.03
N GLU A 115 -9.92 -2.94 -14.27
CA GLU A 115 -11.14 -2.82 -15.07
C GLU A 115 -12.00 -4.08 -14.79
N ILE A 116 -13.08 -3.92 -14.03
CA ILE A 116 -13.85 -5.03 -13.45
C ILE A 116 -15.15 -5.35 -14.23
N SER A 117 -15.50 -4.55 -15.23
CA SER A 117 -16.75 -4.67 -15.98
C SER A 117 -16.67 -3.97 -17.34
N GLU A 118 -17.17 -4.64 -18.38
CA GLU A 118 -17.34 -4.06 -19.72
C GLU A 118 -18.45 -3.00 -19.76
N ASN A 119 -19.46 -3.14 -18.90
CA ASN A 119 -20.46 -2.11 -18.69
C ASN A 119 -19.98 -1.14 -17.60
N LYS A 120 -19.76 0.12 -17.98
CA LYS A 120 -19.35 1.19 -17.04
C LYS A 120 -20.44 1.56 -16.03
N TRP A 121 -21.70 1.34 -16.39
CA TRP A 121 -22.87 1.63 -15.56
C TRP A 121 -23.80 0.40 -15.52
N PRO A 122 -23.38 -0.67 -14.81
CA PRO A 122 -24.22 -1.85 -14.62
C PRO A 122 -25.47 -1.47 -13.82
N ASN A 123 -26.56 -2.19 -14.05
CA ASN A 123 -27.78 -1.99 -13.27
C ASN A 123 -27.53 -2.37 -11.81
N ALA A 124 -28.27 -1.76 -10.89
CA ALA A 124 -28.09 -1.99 -9.45
C ALA A 124 -28.27 -3.46 -9.03
N ASN A 125 -29.05 -4.23 -9.79
CA ASN A 125 -29.27 -5.68 -9.58
C ASN A 125 -28.05 -6.55 -9.97
N GLU A 126 -27.11 -6.03 -10.76
CA GLU A 126 -25.88 -6.73 -11.18
C GLU A 126 -24.74 -6.55 -10.16
N LEU A 127 -24.81 -5.53 -9.29
CA LEU A 127 -23.78 -5.21 -8.30
C LEU A 127 -23.45 -6.37 -7.34
N PRO A 128 -24.42 -7.15 -6.81
CA PRO A 128 -24.10 -8.29 -5.95
C PRO A 128 -23.28 -9.36 -6.67
N THR A 129 -23.56 -9.59 -7.95
CA THR A 129 -22.82 -10.54 -8.78
C THR A 129 -21.40 -10.06 -9.05
N LEU A 130 -21.24 -8.78 -9.43
CA LEU A 130 -19.92 -8.17 -9.60
C LEU A 130 -19.10 -8.22 -8.31
N TRP A 131 -19.73 -8.01 -7.16
CA TRP A 131 -19.07 -8.16 -5.86
C TRP A 131 -18.54 -9.60 -5.67
N GLU A 132 -19.38 -10.62 -5.86
CA GLU A 132 -18.95 -12.01 -5.67
C GLU A 132 -17.85 -12.42 -6.67
N TYR A 133 -17.83 -11.87 -7.88
CA TYR A 133 -16.75 -12.11 -8.86
C TYR A 133 -15.41 -11.53 -8.42
N ASN A 134 -15.41 -10.39 -7.72
CA ASN A 134 -14.19 -9.66 -7.35
C ASN A 134 -13.71 -9.93 -5.92
N LYS A 135 -14.60 -10.37 -5.04
CA LYS A 135 -14.34 -10.56 -3.60
C LYS A 135 -13.13 -11.43 -3.33
N MET A 136 -13.04 -12.59 -3.96
CA MET A 136 -11.90 -13.50 -3.76
C MET A 136 -10.62 -12.94 -4.36
N SER A 137 -10.67 -12.26 -5.51
CA SER A 137 -9.51 -11.58 -6.10
C SER A 137 -8.93 -10.52 -5.20
N LEU A 138 -9.78 -9.71 -4.58
CA LEU A 138 -9.35 -8.66 -3.65
C LEU A 138 -8.71 -9.24 -2.40
N LEU A 139 -9.31 -10.28 -1.82
CA LEU A 139 -8.78 -10.96 -0.64
C LEU A 139 -7.45 -11.65 -0.95
N ASN A 140 -7.35 -12.34 -2.08
CA ASN A 140 -6.13 -13.03 -2.48
C ASN A 140 -5.02 -12.05 -2.81
N LEU A 141 -5.30 -10.97 -3.52
CA LEU A 141 -4.32 -9.92 -3.78
C LEU A 141 -3.79 -9.32 -2.47
N ALA A 142 -4.68 -8.94 -1.55
CA ALA A 142 -4.28 -8.43 -0.24
C ALA A 142 -3.46 -9.44 0.56
N ALA A 143 -3.87 -10.72 0.57
CA ALA A 143 -3.17 -11.77 1.28
C ALA A 143 -1.78 -12.03 0.69
N SER A 144 -1.64 -12.08 -0.64
CA SER A 144 -0.36 -12.27 -1.32
C SER A 144 0.59 -11.09 -1.06
N LEU A 145 0.10 -9.85 -1.11
CA LEU A 145 0.93 -8.66 -0.85
C LEU A 145 1.54 -8.62 0.55
N VAL A 146 0.83 -9.16 1.55
CA VAL A 146 1.34 -9.24 2.94
C VAL A 146 2.28 -10.43 3.12
N LYS A 147 2.10 -11.48 2.33
CA LYS A 147 2.82 -12.75 2.46
C LYS A 147 4.00 -12.89 1.52
N THR A 148 4.30 -11.91 0.68
CA THR A 148 5.36 -12.02 -0.34
C THR A 148 6.35 -10.86 -0.24
N GLY A 149 7.56 -11.07 -0.78
CA GLY A 149 8.63 -10.07 -0.79
C GLY A 149 9.61 -10.23 0.36
N ILE A 150 10.39 -9.18 0.60
CA ILE A 150 11.40 -9.13 1.65
C ILE A 150 11.12 -7.98 2.61
N HIS A 151 11.43 -8.19 3.88
CA HIS A 151 11.39 -7.14 4.88
C HIS A 151 12.49 -7.36 5.90
N GLY A 152 12.88 -6.32 6.62
CA GLY A 152 13.91 -6.45 7.64
C GLY A 152 14.39 -5.10 8.13
N ARG A 153 15.52 -5.10 8.82
CA ARG A 153 16.15 -3.91 9.39
C ARG A 153 17.62 -3.83 9.04
N ILE A 154 18.13 -2.59 9.02
CA ILE A 154 19.55 -2.32 8.82
C ILE A 154 20.15 -1.87 10.15
N PHE A 155 21.22 -2.51 10.59
CA PHE A 155 21.92 -2.24 11.83
C PHE A 155 23.39 -1.93 11.58
N SER A 156 23.98 -1.17 12.50
CA SER A 156 25.43 -1.01 12.56
C SER A 156 26.07 -2.17 13.32
N SER A 157 27.22 -2.67 12.83
CA SER A 157 28.01 -3.66 13.57
C SER A 157 28.72 -3.08 14.81
N ASP A 158 29.05 -1.79 14.81
CA ASP A 158 29.84 -1.17 15.88
C ASP A 158 29.01 -0.83 17.12
N SER A 159 27.82 -0.28 16.90
CA SER A 159 26.95 0.32 17.91
C SER A 159 25.67 -0.49 18.11
N GLY A 160 25.36 -1.44 17.22
CA GLY A 160 24.09 -2.18 17.22
C GLY A 160 22.88 -1.31 16.90
N MET A 161 23.08 -0.04 16.55
CA MET A 161 22.00 0.92 16.34
C MET A 161 21.33 0.73 14.98
N PRO A 162 20.00 1.00 14.86
CA PRO A 162 19.30 1.01 13.59
C PRO A 162 19.85 2.12 12.68
N LEU A 163 20.14 1.77 11.42
CA LEU A 163 20.69 2.66 10.40
C LEU A 163 19.64 3.06 9.37
N PRO A 164 19.40 4.35 9.11
CA PRO A 164 18.48 4.83 8.07
C PRO A 164 19.08 4.71 6.67
N GLY A 165 19.48 3.50 6.29
CA GLY A 165 20.10 3.16 5.01
C GLY A 165 19.09 2.97 3.89
N SER A 166 19.55 2.34 2.81
CA SER A 166 18.75 2.00 1.64
C SER A 166 19.03 0.58 1.17
N VAL A 167 18.02 -0.03 0.56
CA VAL A 167 18.06 -1.37 -0.01
C VAL A 167 17.80 -1.26 -1.51
N THR A 168 18.62 -1.95 -2.29
CA THR A 168 18.56 -2.02 -3.75
C THR A 168 18.63 -3.47 -4.18
N ILE A 169 18.00 -3.79 -5.30
CA ILE A 169 17.99 -5.14 -5.88
C ILE A 169 18.73 -5.07 -7.19
N LYS A 170 19.72 -5.93 -7.38
CA LYS A 170 20.48 -5.97 -8.64
C LYS A 170 19.54 -6.30 -9.80
N GLY A 171 19.60 -5.49 -10.85
CA GLY A 171 18.74 -5.63 -12.04
C GLY A 171 17.41 -4.86 -11.95
N ILE A 172 17.01 -4.40 -10.76
CA ILE A 172 15.82 -3.56 -10.60
C ILE A 172 16.26 -2.15 -10.20
N ASN A 173 16.06 -1.18 -11.11
CA ASN A 173 16.43 0.21 -10.89
C ASN A 173 15.41 0.95 -10.00
N TYR A 174 15.29 0.50 -8.75
CA TYR A 174 14.41 1.10 -7.75
C TYR A 174 15.05 0.98 -6.36
N THR A 175 15.10 2.10 -5.62
CA THR A 175 15.74 2.16 -4.30
C THR A 175 14.72 2.33 -3.20
N VAL A 176 14.71 1.41 -2.22
CA VAL A 176 13.89 1.50 -1.02
C VAL A 176 14.70 2.13 0.11
N LYS A 177 14.17 3.17 0.74
CA LYS A 177 14.80 3.78 1.93
C LYS A 177 14.23 3.15 3.20
N ALA A 178 15.12 2.72 4.09
CA ALA A 178 14.73 2.24 5.41
C ALA A 178 14.14 3.38 6.25
N SER A 179 13.26 3.06 7.19
CA SER A 179 12.64 4.06 8.05
C SER A 179 13.68 4.75 8.95
N ARG A 180 13.48 6.04 9.23
CA ARG A 180 14.44 6.80 10.05
C ARG A 180 14.50 6.35 11.52
N GLY A 181 13.40 5.80 12.05
CA GLY A 181 13.29 5.48 13.47
C GLY A 181 13.72 4.06 13.80
N PHE A 182 13.21 3.08 13.04
CA PHE A 182 13.44 1.66 13.32
C PHE A 182 14.34 0.98 12.29
N ALA A 183 14.80 1.72 11.26
CA ALA A 183 15.56 1.19 10.14
C ALA A 183 14.87 0.01 9.43
N ASP A 184 13.55 -0.11 9.56
CA ASP A 184 12.76 -1.13 8.88
C ASP A 184 12.53 -0.76 7.42
N TYR A 185 12.60 -1.77 6.56
CA TYR A 185 12.33 -1.66 5.15
C TYR A 185 11.42 -2.81 4.71
N HIS A 186 10.65 -2.55 3.65
CA HIS A 186 9.77 -3.51 3.01
C HIS A 186 9.96 -3.38 1.50
N ARG A 187 10.18 -4.50 0.83
CA ARG A 187 10.38 -4.55 -0.62
C ARG A 187 9.61 -5.74 -1.18
N LEU A 188 8.52 -5.45 -1.88
CA LEU A 188 7.77 -6.44 -2.62
C LEU A 188 8.59 -6.93 -3.81
N LEU A 189 8.58 -8.24 -4.04
CA LEU A 189 9.27 -8.92 -5.12
C LEU A 189 8.44 -10.13 -5.54
N ALA A 190 8.47 -10.51 -6.81
CA ALA A 190 7.83 -11.73 -7.28
C ALA A 190 8.45 -12.98 -6.60
N PRO A 191 7.65 -13.98 -6.20
CA PRO A 191 8.17 -15.23 -5.67
C PRO A 191 8.73 -16.12 -6.79
N GLY A 192 9.56 -17.10 -6.42
CA GLY A 192 10.15 -18.08 -7.34
C GLY A 192 11.49 -17.67 -7.96
N GLU A 193 11.95 -16.45 -7.67
CA GLU A 193 13.15 -15.86 -8.27
C GLU A 193 14.34 -15.78 -7.29
N ARG A 194 15.54 -15.65 -7.85
CA ARG A 194 16.77 -15.40 -7.10
C ARG A 194 17.15 -13.93 -7.19
N TYR A 195 17.27 -13.29 -6.03
CA TYR A 195 17.60 -11.87 -5.93
C TYR A 195 18.97 -11.66 -5.28
N GLU A 196 19.71 -10.68 -5.79
CA GLU A 196 20.92 -10.15 -5.16
C GLU A 196 20.56 -8.80 -4.54
N VAL A 197 20.41 -8.80 -3.22
CA VAL A 197 19.94 -7.66 -2.41
C VAL A 197 21.13 -6.95 -1.79
N MET A 198 21.24 -5.65 -2.00
CA MET A 198 22.32 -4.82 -1.46
C MET A 198 21.75 -3.76 -0.52
N ALA A 199 22.22 -3.77 0.73
CA ALA A 199 21.99 -2.70 1.69
C ALA A 199 23.18 -1.74 1.73
N SER A 200 22.89 -0.45 1.80
CA SER A 200 23.91 0.61 1.81
C SER A 200 23.51 1.75 2.74
N MET A 201 24.52 2.38 3.36
CA MET A 201 24.36 3.57 4.19
C MET A 201 25.64 4.41 4.06
N HIS A 202 25.52 5.73 4.04
CA HIS A 202 26.68 6.61 3.95
C HIS A 202 27.62 6.41 5.16
N GLY A 203 28.92 6.21 4.92
CA GLY A 203 29.91 5.94 5.95
C GLY A 203 30.02 4.46 6.36
N TYR A 204 29.29 3.57 5.69
CA TYR A 204 29.30 2.13 5.93
C TYR A 204 29.61 1.37 4.63
N LYS A 205 30.32 0.25 4.75
CA LYS A 205 30.56 -0.66 3.63
C LYS A 205 29.23 -1.29 3.21
N PRO A 206 28.85 -1.22 1.93
CA PRO A 206 27.63 -1.86 1.45
C PRO A 206 27.76 -3.38 1.59
N LYS A 207 26.65 -4.04 1.92
CA LYS A 207 26.58 -5.49 2.07
C LYS A 207 25.57 -6.08 1.10
N THR A 208 26.02 -7.07 0.36
CA THR A 208 25.22 -7.76 -0.66
C THR A 208 24.97 -9.20 -0.23
N THR A 209 23.71 -9.63 -0.29
CA THR A 209 23.27 -10.98 0.05
C THR A 209 22.44 -11.54 -1.11
N ARG A 210 22.69 -12.80 -1.47
CA ARG A 210 21.87 -13.53 -2.43
C ARG A 210 20.80 -14.33 -1.71
N ILE A 211 19.57 -14.22 -2.16
CA ILE A 211 18.41 -14.91 -1.60
C ILE A 211 17.66 -15.66 -2.71
N SER A 212 16.97 -16.74 -2.34
CA SER A 212 15.95 -17.36 -3.18
C SER A 212 14.61 -17.09 -2.50
N LEU A 213 13.75 -16.31 -3.15
CA LEU A 213 12.47 -15.93 -2.57
C LEU A 213 11.42 -16.98 -2.97
N GLU A 214 10.90 -17.70 -1.99
CA GLU A 214 9.78 -18.63 -2.20
C GLU A 214 8.44 -17.89 -2.14
N GLU A 215 7.32 -18.59 -1.95
CA GLU A 215 5.98 -17.96 -1.87
C GLU A 215 5.81 -17.07 -0.62
N ALA A 216 6.51 -17.40 0.47
CA ALA A 216 6.42 -16.70 1.74
C ALA A 216 7.44 -15.56 1.85
N ALA A 217 7.05 -14.51 2.58
CA ALA A 217 7.87 -13.33 2.81
C ALA A 217 9.10 -13.71 3.63
N MET A 218 10.24 -13.17 3.22
CA MET A 218 11.52 -13.45 3.87
C MET A 218 11.95 -12.28 4.76
N THR A 219 12.26 -12.58 6.02
CA THR A 219 12.96 -11.62 6.89
C THR A 219 14.45 -11.59 6.52
N LEU A 220 14.97 -10.43 6.15
CA LEU A 220 16.35 -10.22 5.75
C LEU A 220 16.91 -9.00 6.49
N ASP A 221 17.66 -9.23 7.56
CA ASP A 221 18.33 -8.15 8.28
C ASP A 221 19.75 -7.94 7.74
N PHE A 222 20.17 -6.68 7.69
CA PHE A 222 21.52 -6.30 7.27
C PHE A 222 22.28 -5.70 8.45
N ILE A 223 23.50 -6.18 8.66
CA ILE A 223 24.46 -5.59 9.59
C ILE A 223 25.59 -5.03 8.74
N LEU A 224 25.80 -3.71 8.79
CA LEU A 224 26.79 -2.99 8.00
C LEU A 224 27.99 -2.59 8.88
N ASP A 225 29.18 -2.67 8.30
CA ASP A 225 30.43 -2.29 8.97
C ASP A 225 30.82 -0.86 8.61
N PRO A 226 31.25 -0.02 9.58
CA PRO A 226 31.69 1.33 9.28
C PRO A 226 32.93 1.31 8.36
N GLU A 227 33.01 2.29 7.46
CA GLU A 227 34.20 2.48 6.64
C GLU A 227 35.34 3.03 7.51
N VAL A 228 36.40 2.24 7.68
CA VAL A 228 37.59 2.69 8.41
C VAL A 228 38.34 3.73 7.58
N THR A 229 38.12 5.01 7.87
CA THR A 229 38.92 6.09 7.28
C THR A 229 40.32 6.09 7.90
N SER A 230 41.32 5.55 7.19
CA SER A 230 42.73 5.65 7.59
C SER A 230 43.28 7.05 7.29
N LYS A 231 42.87 8.07 8.05
CA LYS A 231 43.65 9.30 8.17
C LYS A 231 43.60 9.81 9.60
N GLY A 232 44.76 9.73 10.26
CA GLY A 232 45.05 10.50 11.45
C GLY A 232 44.84 11.98 11.16
N SER A 233 43.76 12.50 11.72
CA SER A 233 43.57 13.90 12.09
C SER A 233 42.31 13.89 12.93
N LEU A 234 42.42 14.33 14.18
CA LEU A 234 41.31 14.90 14.93
C LEU A 234 40.53 15.83 13.99
N ARG A 235 39.45 15.33 13.42
CA ARG A 235 38.41 16.15 12.81
C ARG A 235 37.21 15.98 13.71
N SER A 236 37.09 17.00 14.56
CA SER A 236 35.90 17.43 15.28
C SER A 236 34.77 16.39 15.35
N ILE A 237 34.61 15.83 16.54
CA ILE A 237 33.33 15.33 17.03
C ILE A 237 32.36 16.52 17.00
N ASN A 238 31.75 16.80 15.85
CA ASN A 238 30.60 17.69 15.65
C ASN A 238 30.00 17.31 14.29
N ASP A 239 28.72 16.94 14.29
CA ASP A 239 27.93 16.25 13.25
C ASP A 239 28.27 14.76 13.11
N CYS A 240 27.61 13.81 13.77
CA CYS A 240 26.18 13.69 14.00
C CYS A 240 25.87 13.40 15.48
N ARG A 241 25.49 14.43 16.23
CA ARG A 241 24.79 14.24 17.50
C ARG A 241 23.32 13.98 17.17
N CYS A 242 22.95 12.71 16.98
CA CYS A 242 21.58 12.30 17.27
C CYS A 242 21.41 12.44 18.79
N GLU A 243 21.19 13.68 19.23
CA GLU A 243 20.81 13.97 20.60
C GLU A 243 19.60 13.10 20.94
N ASN A 244 19.57 12.59 22.16
CA ASN A 244 18.51 11.79 22.79
C ASN A 244 17.10 12.41 22.74
N LYS A 245 16.88 13.46 21.95
CA LYS A 245 15.58 14.03 21.59
C LYS A 245 14.76 13.12 20.70
N CYS A 246 15.32 12.22 19.89
CA CYS A 246 14.47 11.42 18.99
C CYS A 246 13.55 10.45 19.76
N GLY A 247 14.06 9.76 20.78
CA GLY A 247 13.24 8.89 21.63
C GLY A 247 12.23 9.66 22.48
N LEU A 248 12.64 10.81 23.04
CA LEU A 248 11.79 11.63 23.90
C LEU A 248 10.68 12.34 23.09
N GLU A 249 11.01 12.96 21.95
CA GLU A 249 10.03 13.57 21.03
C GLU A 249 9.07 12.53 20.43
N ILE A 250 9.54 11.33 20.08
CA ILE A 250 8.66 10.24 19.61
C ILE A 250 7.77 9.75 20.75
N PHE A 251 8.31 9.60 21.97
CA PHE A 251 7.52 9.21 23.14
C PHE A 251 6.43 10.24 23.43
N TRP A 252 6.76 11.54 23.49
CA TRP A 252 5.79 12.62 23.67
C TRP A 252 4.77 12.71 22.54
N ARG A 253 5.20 12.51 21.28
CA ARG A 253 4.33 12.57 20.10
C ARG A 253 3.39 11.38 20.00
N VAL A 254 3.85 10.17 20.33
CA VAL A 254 2.98 8.97 20.39
C VAL A 254 2.03 9.06 21.58
N HIS A 255 2.49 9.53 22.75
CA HIS A 255 1.60 9.72 23.90
C HIS A 255 0.52 10.76 23.61
N SER A 256 0.87 11.87 22.96
CA SER A 256 -0.07 12.95 22.62
C SER A 256 -1.14 12.49 21.61
N GLU A 257 -0.75 11.75 20.57
CA GLU A 257 -1.68 11.18 19.58
C GLU A 257 -2.62 10.15 20.20
N VAL A 258 -2.12 9.27 21.08
CA VAL A 258 -2.96 8.29 21.80
C VAL A 258 -3.93 8.99 22.75
N TYR A 259 -3.49 10.03 23.45
CA TYR A 259 -4.36 10.82 24.34
C TYR A 259 -5.45 11.55 23.56
N PHE A 260 -5.12 12.10 22.39
CA PHE A 260 -6.08 12.74 21.50
C PHE A 260 -7.13 11.73 21.01
N ILE A 261 -6.71 10.53 20.59
CA ILE A 261 -7.65 9.46 20.19
C ILE A 261 -8.55 9.05 21.37
N LEU A 262 -8.00 8.88 22.58
CA LEU A 262 -8.78 8.54 23.77
C LEU A 262 -9.80 9.64 24.13
N ILE A 263 -9.44 10.91 23.99
CA ILE A 263 -10.35 12.04 24.18
C ILE A 263 -11.48 12.01 23.14
N VAL A 264 -11.15 11.85 21.85
CA VAL A 264 -12.14 11.79 20.77
C VAL A 264 -13.12 10.63 20.97
N VAL A 265 -12.62 9.44 21.32
CA VAL A 265 -13.44 8.26 21.61
C VAL A 265 -14.32 8.50 22.85
N SER A 266 -13.78 9.12 23.90
CA SER A 266 -14.54 9.41 25.13
C SER A 266 -15.63 10.46 24.89
N VAL A 267 -15.36 11.49 24.09
CA VAL A 267 -16.35 12.51 23.69
C VAL A 267 -17.43 11.88 22.82
N PHE A 268 -17.06 11.01 21.89
CA PHE A 268 -18.01 10.29 21.04
C PHE A 268 -18.91 9.34 21.85
N LEU A 269 -18.33 8.57 22.78
CA LEU A 269 -19.09 7.73 23.72
C LEU A 269 -20.03 8.57 24.60
N CYS A 270 -19.55 9.70 25.12
CA CYS A 270 -20.39 10.65 25.87
C CYS A 270 -21.55 11.19 25.01
N PHE A 271 -21.31 11.49 23.74
CA PHE A 271 -22.34 11.93 22.81
C PHE A 271 -23.38 10.83 22.55
N LEU A 272 -22.95 9.58 22.33
CA LEU A 272 -23.83 8.44 22.17
C LEU A 272 -24.67 8.17 23.43
N LEU A 273 -24.07 8.28 24.62
CA LEU A 273 -24.77 8.14 25.90
C LEU A 273 -25.79 9.26 26.12
N LYS A 274 -25.43 10.52 25.84
CA LYS A 274 -26.37 11.66 25.89
C LYS A 274 -27.51 11.50 24.89
N ARG A 275 -27.23 10.98 23.68
CA ARG A 275 -28.26 10.70 22.68
C ARG A 275 -29.20 9.58 23.12
N LYS A 276 -28.67 8.47 23.67
CA LYS A 276 -29.47 7.39 24.26
C LYS A 276 -30.31 7.88 25.45
N LEU A 277 -29.76 8.74 26.31
CA LEU A 277 -30.49 9.32 27.44
C LEU A 277 -31.63 10.23 26.97
N LYS A 278 -31.38 11.07 25.95
CA LYS A 278 -32.38 11.97 25.36
C LYS A 278 -33.51 11.19 24.67
N VAL A 279 -33.18 10.11 23.96
CA VAL A 279 -34.17 9.20 23.34
C VAL A 279 -34.98 8.47 24.41
N ASN A 280 -34.36 7.97 25.48
CA ASN A 280 -35.08 7.33 26.59
C ASN A 280 -36.00 8.29 27.34
N ILE A 281 -35.59 9.54 27.54
CA ILE A 281 -36.42 10.58 28.17
C ILE A 281 -37.58 10.99 27.24
N LEU A 282 -37.35 11.06 25.92
CA LEU A 282 -38.40 11.36 24.95
C LEU A 282 -39.42 10.21 24.86
N ASN A 283 -38.96 8.96 24.87
CA ASN A 283 -39.82 7.77 24.88
C ASN A 283 -40.64 7.66 26.18
N ARG A 284 -40.12 8.11 27.33
CA ARG A 284 -40.89 8.21 28.58
C ARG A 284 -41.97 9.30 28.56
N ARG A 285 -41.81 10.35 27.76
CA ARG A 285 -42.81 11.44 27.62
C ARG A 285 -43.93 11.11 26.65
N GLN A 286 -43.78 10.08 25.80
CA GLN A 286 -44.79 9.67 24.81
C GLN A 286 -45.73 8.54 25.28
N LEU A 287 -45.67 8.09 26.54
CA LEU A 287 -46.71 7.21 27.08
C LEU A 287 -48.04 7.99 27.25
N PRO A 288 -49.17 7.57 26.64
CA PRO A 288 -50.45 8.24 26.84
C PRO A 288 -50.94 8.05 28.27
N LYS A 289 -51.45 9.13 28.90
CA LYS A 289 -52.31 9.02 30.09
C LYS A 289 -53.51 8.14 29.73
N ARG A 290 -53.63 6.98 30.37
CA ARG A 290 -54.83 6.14 30.33
C ARG A 290 -55.99 6.95 30.92
N SER A 291 -57.01 7.23 30.12
CA SER A 291 -58.30 7.70 30.61
C SER A 291 -58.95 6.57 31.43
N VAL A 292 -59.30 6.87 32.68
CA VAL A 292 -60.18 6.04 33.50
C VAL A 292 -61.60 6.30 33.00
N GLN A 293 -62.25 5.26 32.48
CA GLN A 293 -63.70 5.19 32.34
C GLN A 293 -64.19 4.06 33.24
N GLU A 294 -64.85 4.45 34.32
CA GLU A 294 -66.08 3.83 34.82
C GLU A 294 -67.14 4.94 34.89
#